data_AF-A0A9D8GYP0-F1
#
_entry.id   AF-A0A9D8GYP0-F1
#
_cell.length_a   1.000
_cell.length_b   1.000
_cell.length_c   1.000
_cell.angle_alpha   90.00
_cell.angle_beta   90.00
_cell.angle_gamma   90.00
#
_symmetry.space_group_name_H-M   'P 1'
#
loop_
_entity.id
_entity.type
_entity.pdbx_description
1 polymer ?
#
loop_
_entity_poly.entity_id
_entity_poly.type
_entity_poly.pdbx_seq_one_letter_code
_entity_poly.pdbx_strand_id
1 'polypeptide(L)'
;MRIELNGAETEVPERATVAAAVEAAGAGGAERGIAVALDGEVVPRGEWEVTELAEGQSVEVVVAIQGGADDPVDAGAAAGEPFELGGRRWGSRLIVGTGGFRSLAQMERALIASGTEIVTVALRRVDPGAEGSVLELIDRLGLFALPNTAGCYTARDAVRTARLAREAFETEWVKLEVIGDDRTLMPDAVELVGAAETLVGEGFTVLPYTNDDPILARRLEDAGCAAVMPLGSPIGSGMGIRNPYNIQIITERAQLPVILDAGVGTASDAALAMELGCDAVLLASSVSRAEDPAGMAVAMRHAVAAGHAARLAGRIPRRLHAEASTPMVGRPGEVRPPSS
;
A
#
# COMPACT_ATOMS: atom_id res chain seq x y z
N MET A 1 -58.96 15.57 1.56
CA MET A 1 -58.28 16.85 1.88
C MET A 1 -56.98 16.95 1.10
N ARG A 2 -56.44 18.15 0.90
CA ARG A 2 -55.16 18.34 0.21
C ARG A 2 -54.03 18.60 1.20
N ILE A 3 -52.89 17.97 0.97
CA ILE A 3 -51.63 18.19 1.68
C ILE A 3 -50.52 18.48 0.67
N GLU A 4 -49.41 19.04 1.12
CA GLU A 4 -48.18 19.15 0.33
C GLU A 4 -47.26 17.96 0.69
N LEU A 5 -47.15 16.97 -0.19
CA LEU A 5 -46.31 15.79 0.02
C LEU A 5 -45.04 15.90 -0.83
N ASN A 6 -43.86 15.98 -0.20
CA ASN A 6 -42.56 16.14 -0.89
C ASN A 6 -42.55 17.30 -1.92
N GLY A 7 -43.23 18.40 -1.60
CA GLY A 7 -43.33 19.59 -2.46
C GLY A 7 -44.36 19.50 -3.60
N ALA A 8 -45.28 18.51 -3.57
CA ALA A 8 -46.37 18.37 -4.54
C ALA A 8 -47.75 18.29 -3.84
N GLU A 9 -48.74 19.03 -4.34
CA GLU A 9 -50.13 18.89 -3.86
C GLU A 9 -50.64 17.47 -4.10
N THR A 10 -51.02 16.80 -3.02
CA THR A 10 -51.53 15.42 -3.03
C THR A 10 -52.87 15.36 -2.31
N GLU A 11 -53.86 14.71 -2.91
CA GLU A 11 -55.16 14.49 -2.29
C GLU A 11 -55.15 13.19 -1.48
N VAL A 12 -55.48 13.29 -0.20
CA VAL A 12 -55.57 12.16 0.74
C VAL A 12 -56.96 12.09 1.39
N PRO A 13 -57.43 10.91 1.86
CA PRO A 13 -58.70 10.79 2.56
C PRO A 13 -58.81 11.74 3.77
N GLU A 14 -60.04 12.09 4.17
CA GLU A 14 -60.25 12.79 5.44
C GLU A 14 -59.77 11.90 6.59
N ARG A 15 -59.06 12.50 7.57
CA ARG A 15 -58.37 11.80 8.67
C ARG A 15 -57.30 10.80 8.22
N ALA A 16 -56.65 11.03 7.06
CA ALA A 16 -55.46 10.28 6.70
C ALA A 16 -54.37 10.45 7.77
N THR A 17 -53.63 9.39 8.05
CA THR A 17 -52.51 9.40 9.01
C THR A 17 -51.18 9.61 8.29
N VAL A 18 -50.12 9.83 9.06
CA VAL A 18 -48.74 9.86 8.54
C VAL A 18 -48.40 8.56 7.78
N ALA A 19 -48.86 7.39 8.24
CA ALA A 19 -48.67 6.11 7.54
C ALA A 19 -49.28 6.12 6.13
N ALA A 20 -50.48 6.68 5.98
CA ALA A 20 -51.14 6.82 4.67
C ALA A 20 -50.36 7.75 3.71
N ALA A 21 -49.71 8.79 4.23
CA ALA A 21 -48.82 9.65 3.42
C ALA A 21 -47.54 8.93 2.99
N VAL A 22 -46.97 8.04 3.82
CA VAL A 22 -45.83 7.20 3.45
C VAL A 22 -46.20 6.21 2.35
N GLU A 23 -47.39 5.61 2.41
CA GLU A 23 -47.92 4.77 1.33
C GLU A 23 -48.12 5.56 0.03
N ALA A 24 -48.72 6.75 0.12
CA ALA A 24 -48.94 7.64 -1.03
C ALA A 24 -47.63 8.10 -1.68
N ALA A 25 -46.56 8.25 -0.89
CA ALA A 25 -45.21 8.54 -1.38
C ALA A 25 -44.52 7.33 -2.05
N GLY A 26 -45.18 6.15 -2.09
CA GLY A 26 -44.64 4.92 -2.68
C GLY A 26 -43.63 4.20 -1.78
N ALA A 27 -43.56 4.55 -0.49
CA ALA A 27 -42.56 4.03 0.44
C ALA A 27 -43.14 3.03 1.48
N GLY A 28 -44.43 2.67 1.39
CA GLY A 28 -45.13 1.85 2.39
C GLY A 28 -44.56 0.44 2.67
N GLY A 29 -43.71 -0.10 1.81
CA GLY A 29 -43.18 -1.46 1.93
C GLY A 29 -41.88 -1.62 2.73
N ALA A 30 -41.22 -0.53 3.16
CA ALA A 30 -39.89 -0.64 3.79
C ALA A 30 -39.96 -0.69 5.33
N GLU A 31 -39.39 -1.73 5.92
CA GLU A 31 -39.28 -1.90 7.38
C GLU A 31 -38.32 -0.89 8.03
N ARG A 32 -37.37 -0.35 7.26
CA ARG A 32 -36.35 0.62 7.69
C ARG A 32 -35.99 1.58 6.55
N GLY A 33 -35.29 2.67 6.89
CA GLY A 33 -34.76 3.62 5.90
C GLY A 33 -35.76 4.67 5.43
N ILE A 34 -36.83 4.90 6.18
CA ILE A 34 -37.82 5.97 5.91
C ILE A 34 -37.92 6.85 7.15
N ALA A 35 -37.92 8.16 6.95
CA ALA A 35 -38.27 9.15 7.97
C ALA A 35 -39.33 10.10 7.41
N VAL A 36 -40.16 10.64 8.31
CA VAL A 36 -41.20 11.60 7.95
C VAL A 36 -41.07 12.85 8.81
N ALA A 37 -41.15 14.01 8.18
CA ALA A 37 -41.36 15.28 8.87
C ALA A 37 -42.74 15.85 8.50
N LEU A 38 -43.45 16.37 9.49
CA LEU A 38 -44.72 17.08 9.36
C LEU A 38 -44.47 18.54 9.74
N ASP A 39 -44.69 19.47 8.81
CA ASP A 39 -44.43 20.91 8.96
C ASP A 39 -43.00 21.22 9.48
N GLY A 40 -42.03 20.37 9.12
CA GLY A 40 -40.63 20.47 9.54
C GLY A 40 -40.27 19.75 10.84
N GLU A 41 -41.24 19.18 11.57
CA GLU A 41 -40.98 18.38 12.78
C GLU A 41 -41.00 16.87 12.48
N VAL A 42 -39.97 16.15 12.93
CA VAL A 42 -39.85 14.70 12.69
C VAL A 42 -40.92 13.94 13.49
N VAL A 43 -41.70 13.10 12.82
CA VAL A 43 -42.69 12.23 13.46
C VAL A 43 -42.06 10.87 13.79
N PRO A 44 -42.01 10.44 15.06
CA PRO A 44 -41.50 9.12 15.44
C PRO A 44 -42.26 7.98 14.75
N ARG A 45 -41.55 6.94 14.29
CA ARG A 45 -42.17 5.81 13.57
C ARG A 45 -43.31 5.11 14.33
N GLY A 46 -43.23 5.07 15.66
CA GLY A 46 -44.28 4.50 16.50
C GLY A 46 -45.60 5.27 16.49
N GLU A 47 -45.59 6.51 15.99
CA GLU A 47 -46.75 7.41 15.97
C GLU A 47 -47.41 7.51 14.59
N TRP A 48 -46.81 6.92 13.54
CA TRP A 48 -47.27 7.08 12.16
C TRP A 48 -48.72 6.62 11.92
N GLU A 49 -49.16 5.59 12.63
CA GLU A 49 -50.52 5.04 12.54
C GLU A 49 -51.56 5.88 13.28
N VAL A 50 -51.15 6.77 14.18
CA VAL A 50 -52.05 7.51 15.08
C VAL A 50 -52.03 9.02 14.87
N THR A 51 -50.98 9.56 14.24
CA THR A 51 -50.88 10.98 13.91
C THR A 51 -51.71 11.29 12.66
N GLU A 52 -52.88 11.92 12.86
CA GLU A 52 -53.75 12.40 11.78
C GLU A 52 -53.16 13.66 11.12
N LEU A 53 -53.32 13.75 9.80
CA LEU A 53 -52.96 14.90 8.98
C LEU A 53 -54.13 15.89 8.92
N ALA A 54 -53.82 17.16 8.70
CA ALA A 54 -54.76 18.24 8.48
C ALA A 54 -54.61 18.85 7.07
N GLU A 55 -55.66 19.51 6.61
CA GLU A 55 -55.66 20.19 5.31
C GLU A 55 -54.57 21.27 5.25
N GLY A 56 -53.79 21.27 4.17
CA GLY A 56 -52.72 22.24 3.91
C GLY A 56 -51.40 21.95 4.61
N GLN A 57 -51.26 20.86 5.38
CA GLN A 57 -49.99 20.50 6.01
C GLN A 57 -48.93 20.04 5.01
N SER A 58 -47.68 20.31 5.35
CA SER A 58 -46.51 19.86 4.59
C SER A 58 -45.96 18.56 5.18
N VAL A 59 -45.87 17.52 4.35
CA VAL A 59 -45.36 16.20 4.72
C VAL A 59 -44.13 15.89 3.86
N GLU A 60 -42.99 15.70 4.51
CA GLU A 60 -41.75 15.31 3.87
C GLU A 60 -41.43 13.86 4.21
N VAL A 61 -41.52 12.97 3.22
CA VAL A 61 -41.17 11.55 3.33
C VAL A 61 -39.85 11.31 2.62
N VAL A 62 -38.83 10.98 3.40
CA VAL A 62 -37.46 10.78 2.90
C VAL A 62 -37.06 9.32 3.04
N VAL A 63 -36.43 8.79 2.00
CA VAL A 63 -35.96 7.40 1.94
C VAL A 63 -34.45 7.36 1.86
N ALA A 64 -33.85 6.36 2.51
CA ALA A 64 -32.42 6.10 2.42
C ALA A 64 -32.11 5.61 0.99
N ILE A 65 -31.45 6.46 0.21
CA ILE A 65 -30.95 6.12 -1.12
C ILE A 65 -29.50 5.63 -1.02
N GLN A 66 -29.18 4.52 -1.68
CA GLN A 66 -27.81 4.09 -1.89
C GLN A 66 -27.24 4.86 -3.10
N GLY A 67 -26.20 5.66 -2.88
CA GLY A 67 -25.43 6.25 -3.97
C GLY A 67 -24.46 5.21 -4.56
N GLY A 68 -24.61 4.89 -5.84
CA GLY A 68 -23.71 4.02 -6.58
C GLY A 68 -24.38 3.44 -7.83
N ALA A 69 -23.66 3.36 -8.94
CA ALA A 69 -24.05 2.51 -10.06
C ALA A 69 -23.69 1.05 -9.71
N ASP A 70 -24.58 0.11 -10.00
CA ASP A 70 -24.31 -1.32 -9.88
C ASP A 70 -23.32 -1.75 -10.96
N ASP A 71 -22.03 -1.56 -10.71
CA ASP A 71 -21.00 -2.27 -11.45
C ASP A 71 -20.77 -3.63 -10.78
N PRO A 72 -20.82 -4.75 -11.53
CA PRO A 72 -20.54 -6.06 -10.98
C PRO A 72 -19.08 -6.09 -10.50
N VAL A 73 -18.90 -6.20 -9.18
CA VAL A 73 -17.59 -6.31 -8.54
C VAL A 73 -17.15 -7.77 -8.56
N ASP A 74 -16.14 -8.09 -9.36
CA ASP A 74 -15.48 -9.39 -9.27
C ASP A 74 -14.57 -9.41 -8.04
N ALA A 75 -15.06 -10.02 -6.95
CA ALA A 75 -14.38 -10.08 -5.66
C ALA A 75 -13.21 -11.10 -5.61
N GLY A 76 -12.75 -11.60 -6.76
CA GLY A 76 -11.77 -12.69 -6.85
C GLY A 76 -10.29 -12.34 -6.68
N ALA A 77 -9.89 -11.06 -6.72
CA ALA A 77 -8.46 -10.68 -6.85
C ALA A 77 -7.72 -10.50 -5.50
N ALA A 78 -7.79 -11.47 -4.58
CA ALA A 78 -7.06 -11.41 -3.30
C ALA A 78 -5.71 -12.16 -3.31
N ALA A 79 -5.36 -12.84 -4.40
CA ALA A 79 -4.00 -13.33 -4.65
C ALA A 79 -3.41 -12.50 -5.79
N GLY A 80 -2.61 -11.48 -5.46
CA GLY A 80 -1.95 -10.65 -6.47
C GLY A 80 -1.07 -11.51 -7.38
N GLU A 81 -1.05 -11.20 -8.67
CA GLU A 81 -0.18 -11.90 -9.62
C GLU A 81 1.29 -11.85 -9.14
N PRO A 82 2.02 -12.97 -9.24
CA PRO A 82 3.43 -13.03 -8.85
C PRO A 82 4.25 -12.06 -9.70
N PHE A 83 5.26 -11.45 -9.11
CA PHE A 83 6.14 -10.52 -9.82
C PHE A 83 7.43 -11.20 -10.28
N GLU A 84 8.00 -10.69 -11.38
CA GLU A 84 9.23 -11.22 -11.95
C GLU A 84 10.44 -10.40 -11.51
N LEU A 85 11.50 -11.09 -11.09
CA LEU A 85 12.78 -10.49 -10.74
C LEU A 85 13.89 -11.50 -11.08
N GLY A 86 14.92 -11.05 -11.81
CA GLY A 86 16.05 -11.89 -12.22
C GLY A 86 15.66 -13.20 -12.91
N GLY A 87 14.60 -13.18 -13.73
CA GLY A 87 14.09 -14.35 -14.45
C GLY A 87 13.31 -15.36 -13.58
N ARG A 88 12.98 -15.01 -12.33
CA ARG A 88 12.22 -15.86 -11.41
C ARG A 88 10.91 -15.17 -11.00
N ARG A 89 9.89 -15.97 -10.70
CA ARG A 89 8.59 -15.51 -10.21
C ARG A 89 8.53 -15.61 -8.69
N TRP A 90 7.99 -14.57 -8.07
CA TRP A 90 7.88 -14.44 -6.62
C TRP A 90 6.44 -14.10 -6.24
N GLY A 91 5.90 -14.81 -5.25
CA GLY A 91 4.59 -14.53 -4.69
C GLY A 91 4.60 -13.34 -3.73
N SER A 92 5.73 -13.11 -3.04
CA SER A 92 5.84 -12.05 -2.04
C SER A 92 6.64 -10.86 -2.54
N ARG A 93 6.01 -9.68 -2.55
CA ARG A 93 6.63 -8.37 -2.90
C ARG A 93 7.36 -7.71 -1.72
N LEU A 94 7.50 -8.41 -0.60
CA LEU A 94 8.23 -7.96 0.58
C LEU A 94 9.55 -8.72 0.67
N ILE A 95 10.67 -8.00 0.67
CA ILE A 95 12.02 -8.53 0.88
C ILE A 95 12.51 -8.09 2.25
N VAL A 96 13.09 -9.01 3.03
CA VAL A 96 13.48 -8.74 4.42
C VAL A 96 14.98 -8.90 4.64
N GLY A 97 15.62 -7.89 5.23
CA GLY A 97 17.01 -7.99 5.64
C GLY A 97 17.20 -8.64 7.02
N THR A 98 18.25 -9.44 7.15
CA THR A 98 18.59 -10.18 8.39
C THR A 98 19.36 -9.34 9.43
N GLY A 99 19.76 -8.12 9.09
CA GLY A 99 20.49 -7.22 9.99
C GLY A 99 19.64 -6.65 11.14
N GLY A 100 20.18 -6.67 12.36
CA GLY A 100 19.64 -5.95 13.52
C GLY A 100 18.75 -6.77 14.47
N PHE A 101 18.46 -8.04 14.16
CA PHE A 101 17.73 -8.92 15.09
C PHE A 101 18.56 -9.26 16.31
N ARG A 102 17.90 -9.40 17.48
CA ARG A 102 18.56 -9.71 18.76
C ARG A 102 18.89 -11.19 18.92
N SER A 103 18.20 -12.07 18.20
CA SER A 103 18.43 -13.51 18.22
C SER A 103 17.89 -14.20 16.96
N LEU A 104 18.38 -15.40 16.67
CA LEU A 104 17.88 -16.23 15.57
C LEU A 104 16.39 -16.59 15.74
N ALA A 105 15.95 -16.87 16.96
CA ALA A 105 14.53 -17.17 17.25
C ALA A 105 13.60 -15.96 17.00
N GLN A 106 14.10 -14.73 17.19
CA GLN A 106 13.35 -13.52 16.85
C GLN A 106 13.29 -13.33 15.33
N MET A 107 14.43 -13.54 14.66
CA MET A 107 14.52 -13.48 13.19
C MET A 107 13.58 -14.50 12.54
N GLU A 108 13.62 -15.76 12.96
CA GLU A 108 12.76 -16.83 12.44
C GLU A 108 11.27 -16.48 12.49
N ARG A 109 10.80 -16.04 13.67
CA ARG A 109 9.39 -15.64 13.83
C ARG A 109 9.01 -14.49 12.92
N ALA A 110 9.89 -13.50 12.75
CA ALA A 110 9.64 -12.37 11.87
C ALA A 110 9.64 -12.77 10.39
N LEU A 111 10.58 -13.63 9.97
CA LEU A 111 10.65 -14.12 8.58
C LEU A 111 9.38 -14.91 8.21
N ILE A 112 8.95 -15.84 9.07
CA ILE A 112 7.70 -16.60 8.88
C ILE A 112 6.50 -15.64 8.81
N ALA A 113 6.40 -14.70 9.75
CA ALA A 113 5.29 -13.75 9.83
C ALA A 113 5.22 -12.81 8.61
N SER A 114 6.38 -12.41 8.06
CA SER A 114 6.46 -11.55 6.88
C SER A 114 5.95 -12.21 5.61
N GLY A 115 6.00 -13.55 5.53
CA GLY A 115 5.74 -14.27 4.29
C GLY A 115 6.71 -13.88 3.16
N THR A 116 7.91 -13.41 3.50
CA THR A 116 8.96 -13.13 2.51
C THR A 116 9.43 -14.43 1.85
N GLU A 117 9.89 -14.32 0.61
CA GLU A 117 10.57 -15.41 -0.12
C GLU A 117 12.06 -15.09 -0.34
N ILE A 118 12.46 -13.82 -0.20
CA ILE A 118 13.83 -13.34 -0.39
C ILE A 118 14.33 -12.68 0.89
N VAL A 119 15.55 -13.02 1.30
CA VAL A 119 16.18 -12.45 2.49
C VAL A 119 17.60 -12.00 2.22
N THR A 120 17.96 -10.78 2.63
CA THR A 120 19.32 -10.30 2.41
C THR A 120 20.28 -10.75 3.51
N VAL A 121 21.48 -11.16 3.12
CA VAL A 121 22.54 -11.59 4.04
C VAL A 121 23.84 -10.85 3.75
N ALA A 122 24.55 -10.45 4.80
CA ALA A 122 25.87 -9.83 4.68
C ALA A 122 26.96 -10.88 4.95
N LEU A 123 28.07 -10.81 4.22
CA LEU A 123 29.26 -11.60 4.55
C LEU A 123 29.87 -11.09 5.86
N ARG A 124 30.18 -12.00 6.77
CA ARG A 124 30.89 -11.69 8.02
C ARG A 124 32.07 -12.64 8.19
N ARG A 125 33.07 -12.19 8.95
CA ARG A 125 34.17 -13.05 9.38
C ARG A 125 33.62 -14.13 10.31
N VAL A 126 34.18 -15.33 10.22
CA VAL A 126 33.83 -16.46 11.09
C VAL A 126 34.13 -16.09 12.54
N ASP A 127 33.13 -16.24 13.41
CA ASP A 127 33.30 -16.21 14.86
C ASP A 127 33.30 -17.67 15.37
N PRO A 128 34.43 -18.19 15.89
CA PRO A 128 34.53 -19.57 16.38
C PRO A 128 33.58 -19.90 17.55
N GLY A 129 33.01 -18.89 18.22
CA GLY A 129 32.12 -19.07 19.36
C GLY A 129 30.64 -18.84 19.06
N ALA A 130 30.26 -18.56 17.81
CA ALA A 130 28.86 -18.32 17.45
C ALA A 130 28.06 -19.63 17.36
N GLU A 131 26.99 -19.75 18.14
CA GLU A 131 26.03 -20.85 18.06
C GLU A 131 24.94 -20.54 17.02
N GLY A 132 24.81 -21.41 16.00
CA GLY A 132 23.79 -21.36 14.95
C GLY A 132 24.12 -20.42 13.79
N SER A 133 23.75 -20.82 12.56
CA SER A 133 23.98 -20.02 11.36
C SER A 133 22.70 -19.37 10.84
N VAL A 134 22.80 -18.10 10.44
CA VAL A 134 21.72 -17.41 9.70
C VAL A 134 21.40 -18.18 8.40
N LEU A 135 22.42 -18.77 7.75
CA LEU A 135 22.22 -19.54 6.52
C LEU A 135 21.42 -20.83 6.77
N GLU A 136 21.73 -21.57 7.83
CA GLU A 136 20.95 -22.77 8.21
C GLU A 136 19.47 -22.43 8.48
N LEU A 137 19.20 -21.28 9.09
CA LEU A 137 17.82 -20.81 9.30
C LEU A 137 17.13 -20.53 7.95
N ILE A 138 17.81 -19.87 7.03
CA ILE A 138 17.29 -19.53 5.70
C ILE A 138 16.96 -20.81 4.92
N ASP A 139 17.88 -21.77 4.91
CA ASP A 139 17.71 -23.07 4.23
C ASP A 139 16.54 -23.86 4.82
N ARG A 140 16.45 -23.91 6.16
CA ARG A 140 15.36 -24.59 6.87
C ARG A 140 13.99 -23.98 6.58
N LEU A 141 13.93 -22.66 6.36
CA LEU A 141 12.70 -21.97 5.98
C LEU A 141 12.43 -22.00 4.47
N GLY A 142 13.35 -22.53 3.66
CA GLY A 142 13.23 -22.57 2.19
C GLY A 142 13.27 -21.18 1.53
N LEU A 143 13.95 -20.22 2.17
CA LEU A 143 14.04 -18.83 1.70
C LEU A 143 15.22 -18.66 0.74
N PHE A 144 15.10 -17.71 -0.19
CA PHE A 144 16.20 -17.37 -1.09
C PHE A 144 17.15 -16.35 -0.45
N ALA A 145 18.42 -16.72 -0.28
CA ALA A 145 19.47 -15.82 0.19
C ALA A 145 19.91 -14.85 -0.92
N LEU A 146 19.81 -13.55 -0.66
CA LEU A 146 20.35 -12.47 -1.49
C LEU A 146 21.56 -11.86 -0.78
N PRO A 147 22.81 -12.26 -1.12
CA PRO A 147 23.97 -11.68 -0.47
C PRO A 147 24.16 -10.22 -0.85
N ASN A 148 24.69 -9.42 0.06
CA ASN A 148 24.99 -8.01 -0.15
C ASN A 148 26.46 -7.66 0.09
N THR A 149 26.86 -6.51 -0.45
CA THR A 149 28.21 -5.94 -0.26
C THR A 149 28.24 -4.89 0.86
N ALA A 150 27.42 -5.06 1.90
CA ALA A 150 27.34 -4.12 3.02
C ALA A 150 28.73 -3.81 3.61
N GLY A 151 28.99 -2.53 3.87
CA GLY A 151 30.26 -2.04 4.41
C GLY A 151 31.38 -1.85 3.37
N CYS A 152 31.07 -1.93 2.07
CA CYS A 152 32.00 -1.54 1.01
C CYS A 152 31.87 -0.05 0.68
N TYR A 153 33.01 0.64 0.51
CA TYR A 153 33.09 2.07 0.17
C TYR A 153 33.68 2.33 -1.21
N THR A 154 34.19 1.29 -1.85
CA THR A 154 34.77 1.36 -3.19
C THR A 154 34.23 0.24 -4.05
N ALA A 155 34.16 0.46 -5.35
CA ALA A 155 33.77 -0.50 -6.36
C ALA A 155 34.63 -1.76 -6.28
N ARG A 156 35.94 -1.58 -6.07
CA ARG A 156 36.89 -2.70 -5.94
C ARG A 156 36.52 -3.61 -4.77
N ASP A 157 36.19 -3.04 -3.62
CA ASP A 157 35.87 -3.82 -2.42
C ASP A 157 34.48 -4.48 -2.55
N ALA A 158 33.52 -3.79 -3.18
CA ALA A 158 32.20 -4.35 -3.47
C ALA A 158 32.28 -5.53 -4.46
N VAL A 159 33.01 -5.38 -5.56
CA VAL A 159 33.24 -6.46 -6.55
C VAL A 159 33.93 -7.65 -5.89
N ARG A 160 34.96 -7.41 -5.07
CA ARG A 160 35.64 -8.49 -4.32
C ARG A 160 34.66 -9.21 -3.39
N THR A 161 33.82 -8.47 -2.68
CA THR A 161 32.84 -9.03 -1.73
C THR A 161 31.77 -9.83 -2.45
N ALA A 162 31.27 -9.36 -3.60
CA ALA A 162 30.32 -10.08 -4.44
C ALA A 162 30.89 -11.41 -4.97
N ARG A 163 32.15 -11.43 -5.41
CA ARG A 163 32.83 -12.67 -5.82
C ARG A 163 32.97 -13.66 -4.66
N LEU A 164 33.33 -13.19 -3.46
CA LEU A 164 33.34 -14.03 -2.26
C LEU A 164 31.94 -14.56 -1.92
N ALA A 165 30.91 -13.74 -2.09
CA ALA A 165 29.53 -14.13 -1.87
C ALA A 165 29.10 -15.23 -2.84
N ARG A 166 29.46 -15.12 -4.12
CA ARG A 166 29.16 -16.14 -5.12
C ARG A 166 29.70 -17.50 -4.72
N GLU A 167 30.96 -17.57 -4.30
CA GLU A 167 31.56 -18.84 -3.86
C GLU A 167 30.94 -19.34 -2.55
N ALA A 168 30.59 -18.44 -1.62
CA ALA A 168 30.08 -18.81 -0.31
C ALA A 168 28.61 -19.25 -0.30
N PHE A 169 27.80 -18.70 -1.21
CA PHE A 169 26.35 -18.94 -1.29
C PHE A 169 25.93 -19.67 -2.57
N GLU A 170 26.90 -20.03 -3.43
CA GLU A 170 26.68 -20.68 -4.73
C GLU A 170 25.62 -19.96 -5.58
N THR A 171 25.75 -18.63 -5.69
CA THR A 171 24.74 -17.75 -6.32
C THR A 171 25.37 -16.63 -7.13
N GLU A 172 24.79 -16.33 -8.30
CA GLU A 172 25.15 -15.17 -9.11
C GLU A 172 24.37 -13.90 -8.71
N TRP A 173 23.48 -13.97 -7.71
CA TRP A 173 22.69 -12.81 -7.29
C TRP A 173 23.45 -11.98 -6.27
N VAL A 174 23.41 -10.66 -6.42
CA VAL A 174 24.02 -9.75 -5.45
C VAL A 174 23.20 -8.47 -5.28
N LYS A 175 22.90 -8.13 -4.02
CA LYS A 175 22.51 -6.77 -3.63
C LYS A 175 23.78 -5.92 -3.54
N LEU A 176 23.98 -5.09 -4.55
CA LEU A 176 25.16 -4.23 -4.64
C LEU A 176 24.95 -2.96 -3.81
N GLU A 177 25.78 -2.80 -2.80
CA GLU A 177 25.87 -1.63 -1.92
C GLU A 177 27.29 -1.07 -1.97
N VAL A 178 27.42 0.21 -2.34
CA VAL A 178 28.67 0.97 -2.23
C VAL A 178 28.36 2.28 -1.52
N ILE A 179 28.86 2.43 -0.30
CA ILE A 179 28.50 3.50 0.62
C ILE A 179 29.46 4.68 0.48
N GLY A 180 28.93 5.91 0.41
CA GLY A 180 29.74 7.13 0.33
C GLY A 180 30.32 7.57 1.68
N ASP A 181 29.56 7.40 2.78
CA ASP A 181 30.04 7.70 4.13
C ASP A 181 29.25 6.97 5.24
N ASP A 182 29.91 6.79 6.40
CA ASP A 182 29.38 6.05 7.56
C ASP A 182 28.21 6.72 8.28
N ARG A 183 28.05 8.04 8.10
CA ARG A 183 27.08 8.84 8.84
C ARG A 183 25.74 8.86 8.13
N THR A 184 25.75 9.05 6.81
CA THR A 184 24.52 9.09 6.01
C THR A 184 24.15 7.72 5.47
N LEU A 185 25.13 6.82 5.27
CA LEU A 185 24.94 5.54 4.58
C LEU A 185 24.29 5.71 3.19
N MET A 186 24.44 6.88 2.58
CA MET A 186 24.01 7.14 1.21
C MET A 186 24.96 6.44 0.23
N PRO A 187 24.47 5.99 -0.93
CA PRO A 187 25.32 5.33 -1.90
C PRO A 187 26.25 6.32 -2.61
N ASP A 188 27.49 5.91 -2.89
CA ASP A 188 28.38 6.62 -3.81
C ASP A 188 28.00 6.26 -5.25
N ALA A 189 27.41 7.20 -5.97
CA ALA A 189 26.90 6.97 -7.33
C ALA A 189 27.99 6.56 -8.34
N VAL A 190 29.22 7.07 -8.20
CA VAL A 190 30.29 6.83 -9.17
C VAL A 190 30.86 5.43 -8.96
N GLU A 191 31.18 5.09 -7.72
CA GLU A 191 31.69 3.76 -7.37
C GLU A 191 30.62 2.68 -7.60
N LEU A 192 29.33 2.99 -7.33
CA LEU A 192 28.22 2.07 -7.57
C LEU A 192 28.09 1.67 -9.04
N VAL A 193 28.11 2.63 -9.96
CA VAL A 193 27.98 2.34 -11.41
C VAL A 193 29.17 1.51 -11.89
N GLY A 194 30.40 1.86 -11.49
CA GLY A 194 31.59 1.09 -11.89
C GLY A 194 31.58 -0.36 -11.38
N ALA A 195 31.08 -0.57 -10.16
CA ALA A 195 30.88 -1.92 -9.63
C ALA A 195 29.77 -2.69 -10.36
N ALA A 196 28.65 -2.02 -10.67
CA ALA A 196 27.53 -2.62 -11.37
C ALA A 196 27.95 -3.10 -12.78
N GLU A 197 28.61 -2.25 -13.57
CA GLU A 197 29.11 -2.61 -14.90
C GLU A 197 30.05 -3.83 -14.85
N THR A 198 30.96 -3.84 -13.87
CA THR A 198 31.91 -4.96 -13.68
C THR A 198 31.17 -6.26 -13.35
N LEU A 199 30.25 -6.22 -12.39
CA LEU A 199 29.54 -7.42 -11.92
C LEU A 199 28.57 -7.96 -12.97
N VAL A 200 27.84 -7.10 -13.67
CA VAL A 200 27.00 -7.52 -14.81
C VAL A 200 27.85 -8.17 -15.90
N GLY A 201 29.01 -7.58 -16.24
CA GLY A 201 29.96 -8.17 -17.20
C GLY A 201 30.52 -9.53 -16.77
N GLU A 202 30.51 -9.82 -15.46
CA GLU A 202 30.90 -11.11 -14.88
C GLU A 202 29.74 -12.12 -14.74
N GLY A 203 28.54 -11.76 -15.19
CA GLY A 203 27.38 -12.64 -15.19
C GLY A 203 26.53 -12.59 -13.91
N PHE A 204 26.75 -11.62 -13.03
CA PHE A 204 25.92 -11.45 -11.84
C PHE A 204 24.53 -10.88 -12.17
N THR A 205 23.52 -11.36 -11.44
CA THR A 205 22.21 -10.69 -11.32
C THR A 205 22.34 -9.58 -10.27
N VAL A 206 22.63 -8.37 -10.73
CA VAL A 206 22.92 -7.21 -9.87
C VAL A 206 21.66 -6.45 -9.49
N LEU A 207 21.45 -6.24 -8.19
CA LEU A 207 20.39 -5.41 -7.61
C LEU A 207 21.05 -4.25 -6.84
N PRO A 208 21.20 -3.06 -7.43
CA PRO A 208 21.93 -1.94 -6.84
C PRO A 208 21.06 -1.13 -5.86
N TYR A 209 21.56 -0.94 -4.63
CA TYR A 209 21.08 0.09 -3.71
C TYR A 209 21.53 1.46 -4.19
N THR A 210 20.59 2.33 -4.54
CA THR A 210 20.84 3.63 -5.16
C THR A 210 20.07 4.76 -4.45
N ASN A 211 20.41 6.00 -4.77
CA ASN A 211 19.66 7.16 -4.29
C ASN A 211 18.36 7.34 -5.11
N ASP A 212 17.63 8.42 -4.86
CA ASP A 212 16.41 8.76 -5.58
C ASP A 212 16.68 9.56 -6.87
N ASP A 213 17.87 9.49 -7.48
CA ASP A 213 18.16 10.17 -8.75
C ASP A 213 17.64 9.35 -9.95
N PRO A 214 16.65 9.86 -10.73
CA PRO A 214 16.11 9.13 -11.87
C PRO A 214 17.10 8.95 -13.02
N ILE A 215 18.13 9.79 -13.13
CA ILE A 215 19.20 9.62 -14.12
C ILE A 215 20.15 8.50 -13.70
N LEU A 216 20.47 8.39 -12.41
CA LEU A 216 21.29 7.30 -11.90
C LEU A 216 20.57 5.95 -12.03
N ALA A 217 19.27 5.90 -11.70
CA ALA A 217 18.45 4.71 -11.91
C ALA A 217 18.52 4.22 -13.36
N ARG A 218 18.33 5.14 -14.33
CA ARG A 218 18.46 4.81 -15.75
C ARG A 218 19.86 4.30 -16.11
N ARG A 219 20.93 4.89 -15.56
CA ARG A 219 22.31 4.43 -15.83
C ARG A 219 22.55 3.01 -15.33
N LEU A 220 21.99 2.65 -14.17
CA LEU A 220 22.10 1.30 -13.62
C LEU A 220 21.30 0.28 -14.45
N GLU A 221 20.14 0.69 -14.96
CA GLU A 221 19.38 -0.07 -15.96
C GLU A 221 20.18 -0.26 -17.26
N ASP A 222 20.75 0.81 -17.82
CA ASP A 222 21.59 0.77 -19.03
C ASP A 222 22.85 -0.10 -18.83
N ALA A 223 23.37 -0.18 -17.60
CA ALA A 223 24.48 -1.07 -17.23
C ALA A 223 24.10 -2.57 -17.19
N GLY A 224 22.81 -2.90 -17.30
CA GLY A 224 22.29 -4.26 -17.33
C GLY A 224 21.97 -4.85 -15.95
N CYS A 225 21.71 -4.01 -14.94
CA CYS A 225 21.21 -4.50 -13.66
C CYS A 225 19.85 -5.21 -13.81
N ALA A 226 19.50 -6.09 -12.88
CA ALA A 226 18.25 -6.86 -12.93
C ALA A 226 17.06 -6.13 -12.27
N ALA A 227 17.36 -5.07 -11.52
CA ALA A 227 16.41 -4.17 -10.88
C ALA A 227 17.12 -2.84 -10.59
N VAL A 228 16.39 -1.85 -10.11
CA VAL A 228 16.96 -0.67 -9.43
C VAL A 228 16.32 -0.52 -8.06
N MET A 229 17.11 -0.20 -7.04
CA MET A 229 16.62 -0.13 -5.67
C MET A 229 16.83 1.26 -5.05
N PRO A 230 15.98 2.26 -5.38
CA PRO A 230 16.11 3.60 -4.85
C PRO A 230 15.68 3.68 -3.39
N LEU A 231 16.39 4.49 -2.60
CA LEU A 231 16.03 4.79 -1.22
C LEU A 231 14.87 5.76 -1.10
N GLY A 232 14.01 5.53 -0.10
CA GLY A 232 13.05 6.51 0.40
C GLY A 232 13.69 7.50 1.36
N SER A 233 14.57 6.99 2.24
CA SER A 233 15.39 7.77 3.17
C SER A 233 16.63 6.98 3.62
N PRO A 234 17.62 7.62 4.28
CA PRO A 234 18.84 6.94 4.75
C PRO A 234 18.59 5.64 5.52
N ILE A 235 19.47 4.67 5.35
CA ILE A 235 19.37 3.33 5.97
C ILE A 235 19.16 3.46 7.48
N GLY A 236 18.12 2.78 7.98
CA GLY A 236 17.81 2.74 9.40
C GLY A 236 17.28 4.04 10.01
N SER A 237 17.04 5.10 9.22
CA SER A 237 16.46 6.35 9.72
C SER A 237 14.96 6.23 10.06
N GLY A 238 14.23 5.38 9.35
CA GLY A 238 12.78 5.19 9.55
C GLY A 238 11.95 6.40 9.15
N MET A 239 12.43 7.25 8.23
CA MET A 239 11.75 8.48 7.83
C MET A 239 10.78 8.30 6.66
N GLY A 240 10.62 7.07 6.16
CA GLY A 240 9.75 6.74 5.04
C GLY A 240 10.26 7.31 3.73
N ILE A 241 9.36 7.72 2.84
CA ILE A 241 9.70 8.27 1.52
C ILE A 241 9.78 9.79 1.61
N ARG A 242 11.00 10.34 1.50
CA ARG A 242 11.22 11.79 1.60
C ARG A 242 10.94 12.56 0.32
N ASN A 243 11.06 11.88 -0.83
CA ASN A 243 10.90 12.47 -2.13
C ASN A 243 10.03 11.58 -3.03
N PRO A 244 8.70 11.55 -2.78
CA PRO A 244 7.79 10.71 -3.57
C PRO A 244 7.77 11.09 -5.06
N TYR A 245 8.08 12.35 -5.38
CA TYR A 245 8.16 12.83 -6.77
C TYR A 245 9.24 12.09 -7.58
N ASN A 246 10.45 11.97 -7.03
CA ASN A 246 11.51 11.26 -7.74
C ASN A 246 11.23 9.76 -7.84
N ILE A 247 10.71 9.14 -6.77
CA ILE A 247 10.33 7.72 -6.80
C ILE A 247 9.31 7.46 -7.91
N GLN A 248 8.29 8.31 -8.04
CA GLN A 248 7.29 8.19 -9.10
C GLN A 248 7.90 8.32 -10.50
N ILE A 249 8.87 9.23 -10.71
CA ILE A 249 9.57 9.33 -11.99
C ILE A 249 10.37 8.06 -12.31
N ILE A 250 11.02 7.46 -11.31
CA ILE A 250 11.77 6.21 -11.49
C ILE A 250 10.82 5.09 -11.88
N THR A 251 9.72 4.90 -11.15
CA THR A 251 8.74 3.83 -11.41
C THR A 251 7.99 4.00 -12.72
N GLU A 252 7.75 5.23 -13.18
CA GLU A 252 7.12 5.50 -14.48
C GLU A 252 8.05 5.21 -15.67
N ARG A 253 9.37 5.34 -15.49
CA ARG A 253 10.36 5.27 -16.58
C ARG A 253 11.08 3.94 -16.70
N ALA A 254 11.39 3.31 -15.57
CA ALA A 254 12.15 2.07 -15.55
C ALA A 254 11.44 0.95 -16.32
N GLN A 255 12.19 0.18 -17.11
CA GLN A 255 11.68 -1.05 -17.75
C GLN A 255 12.01 -2.30 -16.93
N LEU A 256 12.77 -2.13 -15.85
CA LEU A 256 13.15 -3.16 -14.89
C LEU A 256 12.35 -2.99 -13.58
N PRO A 257 12.26 -4.04 -12.75
CA PRO A 257 11.65 -3.93 -11.42
C PRO A 257 12.28 -2.82 -10.57
N VAL A 258 11.44 -2.02 -9.94
CA VAL A 258 11.83 -0.97 -8.97
C VAL A 258 11.51 -1.44 -7.56
N ILE A 259 12.52 -1.53 -6.70
CA ILE A 259 12.36 -2.01 -5.32
C ILE A 259 12.69 -0.85 -4.37
N LEU A 260 11.75 -0.40 -3.55
CA LEU A 260 12.09 0.65 -2.58
C LEU A 260 13.04 0.08 -1.52
N ASP A 261 14.25 0.65 -1.43
CA ASP A 261 15.28 0.30 -0.44
C ASP A 261 16.26 1.47 -0.25
N ALA A 262 16.36 2.16 0.87
CA ALA A 262 15.91 1.85 2.23
C ALA A 262 15.03 2.98 2.81
N GLY A 263 14.85 2.98 4.13
CA GLY A 263 14.30 4.13 4.88
C GLY A 263 12.90 3.95 5.45
N VAL A 264 12.20 2.88 5.05
CA VAL A 264 10.89 2.49 5.61
C VAL A 264 10.93 2.46 7.14
N GLY A 265 10.00 3.17 7.78
CA GLY A 265 9.83 3.20 9.23
C GLY A 265 8.62 2.40 9.70
N THR A 266 7.51 2.47 8.98
CA THR A 266 6.24 1.83 9.35
C THR A 266 5.45 1.32 8.13
N ALA A 267 4.33 0.64 8.40
CA ALA A 267 3.44 0.07 7.40
C ALA A 267 2.99 1.07 6.33
N SER A 268 2.60 2.29 6.70
CA SER A 268 2.15 3.30 5.72
C SER A 268 3.22 3.68 4.70
N ASP A 269 4.51 3.60 5.06
CA ASP A 269 5.60 3.91 4.13
C ASP A 269 5.72 2.82 3.06
N ALA A 270 5.61 1.55 3.46
CA ALA A 270 5.62 0.42 2.55
C ALA A 270 4.39 0.40 1.63
N ALA A 271 3.21 0.75 2.17
CA ALA A 271 2.00 0.92 1.35
C ALA A 271 2.18 2.05 0.32
N LEU A 272 2.71 3.21 0.75
CA LEU A 272 2.97 4.33 -0.13
C LEU A 272 3.97 3.97 -1.25
N ALA A 273 5.00 3.19 -0.95
CA ALA A 273 5.96 2.73 -1.95
C ALA A 273 5.25 1.97 -3.09
N MET A 274 4.35 1.06 -2.74
CA MET A 274 3.58 0.29 -3.71
C MET A 274 2.58 1.16 -4.47
N GLU A 275 1.92 2.12 -3.80
CA GLU A 275 1.03 3.10 -4.45
C GLU A 275 1.77 3.97 -5.47
N LEU A 276 3.03 4.32 -5.20
CA LEU A 276 3.90 5.11 -6.09
C LEU A 276 4.47 4.31 -7.27
N GLY A 277 4.22 3.00 -7.32
CA GLY A 277 4.56 2.17 -8.46
C GLY A 277 5.77 1.26 -8.29
N CYS A 278 6.32 1.13 -7.08
CA CYS A 278 7.35 0.12 -6.83
C CYS A 278 6.78 -1.29 -7.00
N ASP A 279 7.62 -2.21 -7.47
CA ASP A 279 7.27 -3.62 -7.68
C ASP A 279 7.41 -4.45 -6.41
N ALA A 280 8.32 -4.02 -5.53
CA ALA A 280 8.57 -4.62 -4.22
C ALA A 280 9.13 -3.58 -3.23
N VAL A 281 9.17 -3.97 -1.95
CA VAL A 281 9.79 -3.19 -0.87
C VAL A 281 10.81 -4.06 -0.15
N LEU A 282 12.01 -3.53 0.05
CA LEU A 282 13.02 -4.14 0.89
C LEU A 282 13.14 -3.36 2.20
N LEU A 283 13.07 -4.06 3.32
CA LEU A 283 13.24 -3.46 4.64
C LEU A 283 13.98 -4.37 5.61
N ALA A 284 14.60 -3.77 6.62
CA ALA A 284 15.27 -4.52 7.68
C ALA A 284 15.00 -3.87 9.04
N SER A 285 15.52 -2.66 9.23
CA SER A 285 15.48 -1.94 10.51
C SER A 285 14.08 -1.74 11.08
N SER A 286 13.07 -1.47 10.25
CA SER A 286 11.70 -1.26 10.70
C SER A 286 11.11 -2.49 11.37
N VAL A 287 11.51 -3.69 10.94
CA VAL A 287 11.10 -4.96 11.56
C VAL A 287 12.08 -5.34 12.67
N SER A 288 13.37 -5.42 12.38
CA SER A 288 14.36 -6.01 13.29
C SER A 288 14.56 -5.21 14.59
N ARG A 289 14.33 -3.89 14.54
CA ARG A 289 14.42 -3.00 15.71
C ARG A 289 13.06 -2.59 16.29
N ALA A 290 11.96 -3.15 15.80
CA ALA A 290 10.65 -2.96 16.42
C ALA A 290 10.60 -3.58 17.83
N GLU A 291 9.67 -3.10 18.65
CA GLU A 291 9.39 -3.70 19.96
C GLU A 291 8.87 -5.14 19.81
N ASP A 292 7.95 -5.36 18.85
CA ASP A 292 7.51 -6.67 18.38
C ASP A 292 7.84 -6.86 16.88
N PRO A 293 8.99 -7.48 16.55
CA PRO A 293 9.36 -7.72 15.16
C PRO A 293 8.42 -8.64 14.39
N ALA A 294 7.80 -9.64 15.05
CA ALA A 294 6.88 -10.54 14.35
C ALA A 294 5.57 -9.82 14.03
N GLY A 295 5.02 -9.05 14.97
CA GLY A 295 3.87 -8.18 14.72
C GLY A 295 4.15 -7.15 13.62
N MET A 296 5.31 -6.51 13.64
CA MET A 296 5.70 -5.55 12.60
C MET A 296 5.88 -6.22 11.23
N ALA A 297 6.41 -7.45 11.18
CA ALA A 297 6.52 -8.22 9.94
C ALA A 297 5.14 -8.51 9.30
N VAL A 298 4.12 -8.87 10.11
CA VAL A 298 2.74 -9.02 9.62
C VAL A 298 2.20 -7.68 9.09
N ALA A 299 2.44 -6.58 9.81
CA ALA A 299 1.98 -5.26 9.40
C ALA A 299 2.58 -4.84 8.04
N MET A 300 3.89 -5.08 7.84
CA MET A 300 4.57 -4.78 6.58
C MET A 300 4.05 -5.65 5.42
N ARG A 301 3.81 -6.94 5.66
CA ARG A 301 3.20 -7.85 4.67
C ARG A 301 1.86 -7.31 4.18
N HIS A 302 0.97 -6.96 5.10
CA HIS A 302 -0.34 -6.40 4.75
C HIS A 302 -0.22 -5.05 4.07
N ALA A 303 0.70 -4.19 4.49
CA ALA A 303 0.92 -2.89 3.87
C ALA A 303 1.34 -2.99 2.41
N VAL A 304 2.30 -3.87 2.10
CA VAL A 304 2.73 -4.11 0.72
C VAL A 304 1.58 -4.64 -0.13
N ALA A 305 0.83 -5.62 0.39
CA ALA A 305 -0.34 -6.16 -0.32
C ALA A 305 -1.43 -5.10 -0.55
N ALA A 306 -1.74 -4.29 0.48
CA ALA A 306 -2.74 -3.23 0.41
C ALA A 306 -2.34 -2.13 -0.58
N GLY A 307 -1.09 -1.65 -0.52
CA GLY A 307 -0.60 -0.63 -1.43
C GLY A 307 -0.56 -1.12 -2.88
N HIS A 308 -0.19 -2.38 -3.11
CA HIS A 308 -0.24 -2.97 -4.44
C HIS A 308 -1.67 -3.08 -4.98
N ALA A 309 -2.60 -3.56 -4.15
CA ALA A 309 -4.02 -3.61 -4.52
C ALA A 309 -4.58 -2.21 -4.82
N ALA A 310 -4.23 -1.20 -4.01
CA ALA A 310 -4.67 0.19 -4.21
C ALA A 310 -4.12 0.79 -5.51
N ARG A 311 -2.87 0.46 -5.89
CA ARG A 311 -2.29 0.85 -7.19
C ARG A 311 -3.13 0.28 -8.34
N LEU A 312 -3.44 -1.01 -8.31
CA LEU A 312 -4.20 -1.67 -9.37
C LEU A 312 -5.67 -1.22 -9.43
N ALA A 313 -6.26 -0.88 -8.29
CA ALA A 313 -7.66 -0.46 -8.19
C ALA A 313 -7.94 0.96 -8.74
N GLY A 314 -6.91 1.78 -8.97
CA GLY A 314 -7.08 3.13 -9.50
C GLY A 314 -7.81 4.06 -8.53
N ARG A 315 -7.10 4.57 -7.51
CA ARG A 315 -7.67 5.48 -6.52
C ARG A 315 -8.33 6.73 -7.14
N ILE A 316 -9.31 7.28 -6.42
CA ILE A 316 -9.91 8.58 -6.77
C ILE A 316 -8.86 9.72 -6.83
N PRO A 317 -9.07 10.75 -7.68
CA PRO A 317 -8.19 11.90 -7.73
C PRO A 317 -8.26 12.71 -6.44
N ARG A 318 -7.12 13.33 -6.06
CA ARG A 318 -7.10 14.31 -4.97
C ARG A 318 -7.77 15.60 -5.44
N ARG A 319 -8.70 16.13 -4.66
CA ARG A 319 -9.42 17.37 -4.92
C ARG A 319 -9.26 18.34 -3.76
N LEU A 320 -9.29 19.64 -4.06
CA LEU A 320 -9.25 20.70 -3.05
C LEU A 320 -10.59 20.87 -2.34
N HIS A 321 -11.69 20.74 -3.08
CA HIS A 321 -13.05 20.91 -2.59
C HIS A 321 -13.82 19.60 -2.62
N ALA A 322 -14.77 19.45 -1.69
CA ALA A 322 -15.63 18.28 -1.61
C ALA A 322 -16.50 18.16 -2.88
N GLU A 323 -16.65 16.94 -3.36
CA GLU A 323 -17.64 16.57 -4.36
C GLU A 323 -18.65 15.66 -3.67
N ALA A 324 -19.93 16.02 -3.75
CA ALA A 324 -20.97 15.19 -3.17
C ALA A 324 -21.05 13.86 -3.94
N SER A 325 -20.99 12.74 -3.22
CA SER A 325 -21.20 11.40 -3.77
C SER A 325 -22.67 11.08 -4.05
N THR A 326 -23.58 11.97 -3.65
CA THR A 326 -25.03 11.80 -3.74
C THR A 326 -25.62 12.92 -4.59
N PRO A 327 -26.55 12.62 -5.53
CA PRO A 327 -27.28 13.62 -6.29
C PRO A 327 -27.86 14.72 -5.38
N MET A 328 -27.88 15.95 -5.87
CA MET A 328 -28.47 17.07 -5.13
C MET A 328 -30.00 17.05 -5.16
N VAL A 329 -30.59 16.38 -6.14
CA VAL A 329 -32.04 16.25 -6.32
C VAL A 329 -32.63 15.33 -5.25
N GLY A 330 -33.61 15.82 -4.48
CA GLY A 330 -34.37 15.04 -3.51
C GLY A 330 -33.79 15.01 -2.09
N ARG A 331 -32.99 16.02 -1.71
CA ARG A 331 -32.52 16.16 -0.32
C ARG A 331 -33.60 16.77 0.57
N PRO A 332 -33.66 16.39 1.86
CA PRO A 332 -34.56 17.02 2.80
C PRO A 332 -34.34 18.54 2.85
N GLY A 333 -35.41 19.33 2.73
CA GLY A 333 -35.35 20.80 2.74
C GLY A 333 -35.03 21.49 1.39
N GLU A 334 -35.13 20.79 0.26
CA GLU A 334 -35.01 21.41 -1.07
C GLU A 334 -36.24 22.29 -1.36
N VAL A 335 -36.11 23.61 -1.17
CA VAL A 335 -37.13 24.58 -1.61
C VAL A 335 -37.06 24.66 -3.14
N ARG A 336 -38.07 24.10 -3.83
CA ARG A 336 -38.24 24.33 -5.27
C ARG A 336 -38.29 25.85 -5.51
N PRO A 337 -37.48 26.43 -6.42
CA PRO A 337 -37.69 27.82 -6.80
C PRO A 337 -39.13 27.96 -7.34
N PRO A 338 -39.84 29.07 -7.03
CA PRO A 338 -41.21 29.24 -7.47
C PRO A 338 -41.28 29.12 -8.98
N SER A 339 -42.20 28.28 -9.48
CA SER A 339 -42.50 28.20 -10.90
C SER A 339 -42.98 29.57 -11.38
N SER A 340 -42.24 30.15 -12.32
CA SER A 340 -42.63 31.35 -13.07
C SER A 340 -43.91 31.13 -13.87
#